data_AF-N1WK51-F1
#
_entry.id   AF-N1WK51-F1
#
_cell.length_a   1.000
_cell.length_b   1.000
_cell.length_c   1.000
_cell.angle_alpha   90.00
_cell.angle_beta   90.00
_cell.angle_gamma   90.00
#
_symmetry.space_group_name_H-M   'P 1'
#
loop_
_entity.id
_entity.type
_entity.pdbx_description
1 polymer ?
#
loop_
_entity_poly.entity_id
_entity_poly.type
_entity_poly.pdbx_seq_one_letter_code
_entity_poly.pdbx_strand_id
1 'polypeptide(L)'
;MEVDFVEFKKKLFFATSILAVFLILLLVFLPEDSKKRSFSVSEGNDVVLKTKYYSEMDPYFPDAPHPFNEDPDLEVQAKKLWPEAFRPKKTPEEKEQIRKEWADFIARYPKNLYIPSEFRPILTEAEKKEARERLDTVADLETKDAIARSLGKYEEPGREPKAPSESSVDPKEQLVYVNYKIEELESRIQLIEYTIQEERLELEQMETANQDLVVWKKELSDLKQVRKQIPDS
;
A
#
# COMPACT_ATOMS: atom_id res chain seq x y z
N MET A 1 53.82 -48.15 27.75
CA MET A 1 52.85 -48.32 26.65
C MET A 1 51.71 -47.30 26.82
N GLU A 2 52.06 -46.01 26.85
CA GLU A 2 51.10 -44.89 27.05
C GLU A 2 51.31 -43.75 26.05
N VAL A 3 52.50 -43.67 25.42
CA VAL A 3 52.83 -42.61 24.45
C VAL A 3 52.07 -42.79 23.13
N ASP A 4 51.86 -44.03 22.67
CA ASP A 4 51.16 -44.33 21.41
C ASP A 4 49.68 -43.95 21.43
N PHE A 5 49.02 -44.01 22.59
CA PHE A 5 47.58 -43.74 22.70
C PHE A 5 47.27 -42.24 22.60
N VAL A 6 48.15 -41.39 23.13
CA VAL A 6 48.01 -39.93 23.05
C VAL A 6 48.29 -39.43 21.63
N GLU A 7 49.29 -40.00 20.94
CA GLU A 7 49.54 -39.69 19.53
C GLU A 7 48.41 -40.16 18.61
N PHE A 8 47.84 -41.35 18.87
CA PHE A 8 46.69 -41.85 18.11
C PHE A 8 45.46 -40.96 18.28
N LYS A 9 45.17 -40.52 19.51
CA LYS A 9 44.07 -39.57 19.78
C LYS A 9 44.29 -38.20 19.13
N LYS A 10 45.52 -37.67 19.14
CA LYS A 10 45.84 -36.42 18.45
C LYS A 10 45.66 -36.54 16.94
N LYS A 11 46.12 -37.64 16.33
CA LYS A 11 45.91 -37.91 14.89
C LYS A 11 44.44 -38.07 14.54
N LEU A 12 43.64 -38.71 15.41
CA LEU A 12 42.20 -38.89 15.21
C LEU A 12 41.42 -37.57 15.39
N PHE A 13 41.83 -36.72 16.34
CA PHE A 13 41.28 -35.38 16.51
C PHE A 13 41.62 -34.46 15.33
N PHE A 14 42.84 -34.57 14.80
CA PHE A 14 43.26 -33.80 13.62
C PHE A 14 42.51 -34.25 12.36
N ALA A 15 42.36 -35.57 12.16
CA ALA A 15 41.61 -36.14 11.04
C ALA A 15 40.11 -35.75 11.08
N THR A 16 39.49 -35.77 12.27
CA THR A 16 38.09 -35.36 12.44
C THR A 16 37.90 -33.85 12.24
N SER A 17 38.85 -33.02 12.68
CA SER A 17 38.82 -31.58 12.43
C SER A 17 38.96 -31.24 10.94
N ILE A 18 39.83 -31.94 10.20
CA ILE A 18 39.99 -31.74 8.76
C ILE A 18 38.70 -32.17 8.03
N LEU A 19 38.11 -33.30 8.40
CA LEU A 19 36.85 -33.78 7.80
C LEU A 19 35.70 -32.79 8.02
N ALA A 20 35.60 -32.21 9.22
CA ALA A 20 34.58 -31.22 9.55
C ALA A 20 34.73 -29.93 8.71
N VAL A 21 35.96 -29.44 8.56
CA VAL A 21 36.23 -28.27 7.70
C VAL A 21 35.95 -28.58 6.23
N PHE A 22 36.28 -29.79 5.77
CA PHE A 22 36.00 -30.23 4.40
C PHE A 22 34.49 -30.33 4.13
N LEU A 23 33.70 -30.82 5.10
CA LEU A 23 32.23 -30.88 5.00
C LEU A 23 31.59 -29.49 4.97
N ILE A 24 32.10 -28.54 5.76
CA ILE A 24 31.63 -27.15 5.74
C ILE A 24 31.96 -26.50 4.39
N LEU A 25 33.16 -26.72 3.86
CA LEU A 25 33.53 -26.26 2.51
C LEU A 25 32.66 -26.91 1.43
N LEU A 26 32.30 -28.18 1.56
CA LEU A 26 31.40 -28.87 0.64
C LEU A 26 29.98 -28.28 0.67
N LEU A 27 29.48 -27.83 1.82
CA LEU A 27 28.19 -27.16 1.94
C LEU A 27 28.20 -25.74 1.35
N VAL A 28 29.30 -24.99 1.51
CA VAL A 28 29.43 -23.62 0.99
C VAL A 28 29.72 -23.59 -0.52
N PHE A 29 30.45 -24.58 -1.02
CA PHE A 29 30.84 -24.68 -2.44
C PHE A 29 30.06 -25.75 -3.21
N LEU A 30 28.94 -26.24 -2.67
CA LEU A 30 28.06 -27.13 -3.44
C LEU A 30 27.50 -26.34 -4.63
N PRO A 31 27.81 -26.71 -5.88
CA PRO A 31 27.22 -26.05 -7.03
C PRO A 31 25.73 -26.40 -7.04
N GLU A 32 24.90 -25.37 -6.84
CA GLU A 32 23.45 -25.49 -6.86
C GLU A 32 23.00 -25.66 -8.31
N ASP A 33 23.07 -26.91 -8.80
CA ASP A 33 22.54 -27.27 -10.11
C ASP A 33 21.77 -28.59 -10.02
N SER A 34 20.45 -28.48 -9.95
CA SER A 34 19.56 -29.22 -10.87
C SER A 34 18.09 -28.97 -10.55
N LYS A 35 17.46 -28.11 -11.37
CA LYS A 35 16.14 -28.36 -11.98
C LYS A 35 15.91 -27.40 -13.16
N LYS A 36 16.76 -27.50 -14.18
CA LYS A 36 16.32 -27.15 -15.54
C LYS A 36 15.38 -28.26 -16.01
N ARG A 37 14.07 -28.07 -15.80
CA ARG A 37 13.06 -28.77 -16.59
C ARG A 37 13.17 -28.23 -18.01
N SER A 38 13.75 -29.00 -18.91
CA SER A 38 13.49 -28.88 -20.34
C SER A 38 12.02 -29.24 -20.56
N PHE A 39 11.15 -28.22 -20.55
CA PHE A 39 9.79 -28.34 -21.07
C PHE A 39 9.93 -28.26 -22.59
N SER A 40 9.83 -29.40 -23.27
CA SER A 40 9.58 -29.42 -24.71
C SER A 40 8.25 -28.73 -24.95
N VAL A 41 8.30 -27.48 -25.40
CA VAL A 41 7.16 -26.72 -25.89
C VAL A 41 6.63 -27.47 -27.11
N SER A 42 5.51 -28.17 -26.93
CA SER A 42 4.68 -28.52 -28.07
C SER A 42 4.10 -27.22 -28.61
N GLU A 43 4.58 -26.81 -29.79
CA GLU A 43 3.86 -25.90 -30.67
C GLU A 43 2.40 -26.40 -30.79
N GLY A 44 1.45 -25.63 -30.26
CA GLY A 44 0.04 -25.99 -30.37
C GLY A 44 -0.93 -25.28 -29.42
N ASN A 45 -0.46 -24.69 -28.32
CA ASN A 45 -1.35 -24.09 -27.30
C ASN A 45 -1.26 -22.56 -27.15
N ASP A 46 -0.46 -21.86 -27.96
CA ASP A 46 -0.29 -20.40 -27.83
C ASP A 46 -1.50 -19.58 -28.33
N VAL A 47 -2.41 -20.20 -29.10
CA VAL A 47 -3.55 -19.47 -29.67
C VAL A 47 -4.74 -19.37 -28.70
N VAL A 48 -4.82 -20.23 -27.67
CA VAL A 48 -5.99 -20.32 -26.79
C VAL A 48 -5.83 -19.54 -25.48
N LEU A 49 -4.62 -19.12 -25.11
CA LEU A 49 -4.38 -18.37 -23.87
C LEU A 49 -4.48 -16.84 -23.99
N LYS A 50 -4.46 -16.28 -25.21
CA LYS A 50 -4.57 -14.81 -25.41
C LYS A 50 -5.94 -14.22 -25.09
N THR A 51 -7.00 -15.03 -24.96
CA THR A 51 -8.39 -14.53 -24.91
C THR A 51 -8.99 -14.35 -23.51
N LYS A 52 -8.29 -14.68 -22.42
CA LYS A 52 -8.89 -14.67 -21.07
C LYS A 52 -8.39 -13.59 -20.09
N TYR A 53 -7.60 -12.63 -20.56
CA TYR A 53 -7.02 -11.60 -19.68
C TYR A 53 -7.76 -10.26 -19.68
N TYR A 54 -8.74 -10.05 -20.58
CA TYR A 54 -9.42 -8.76 -20.71
C TYR A 54 -10.84 -8.75 -20.13
N SER A 55 -11.15 -7.60 -19.53
CA SER A 55 -12.24 -7.33 -18.59
C SER A 55 -13.59 -7.14 -19.28
N GLU A 56 -14.70 -7.43 -18.60
CA GLU A 56 -16.06 -7.02 -19.03
C GLU A 56 -16.25 -5.48 -19.01
N MET A 57 -15.26 -4.74 -18.48
CA MET A 57 -15.18 -3.27 -18.51
C MET A 57 -14.14 -2.73 -19.50
N ASP A 58 -13.48 -3.60 -20.28
CA ASP A 58 -12.65 -3.14 -21.39
C ASP A 58 -13.61 -2.84 -22.54
N PRO A 59 -13.64 -1.61 -23.09
CA PRO A 59 -14.45 -1.36 -24.27
C PRO A 59 -13.91 -2.30 -25.36
N TYR A 60 -14.74 -3.27 -25.74
CA TYR A 60 -14.36 -4.30 -26.69
C TYR A 60 -14.09 -3.62 -28.03
N PHE A 61 -12.81 -3.36 -28.33
CA PHE A 61 -12.34 -2.80 -29.58
C PHE A 61 -11.70 -3.92 -30.42
N PRO A 62 -12.51 -4.81 -31.03
CA PRO A 62 -11.98 -5.95 -31.79
C PRO A 62 -11.14 -5.51 -33.00
N ASP A 63 -11.36 -4.29 -33.48
CA ASP A 63 -10.66 -3.72 -34.62
C ASP A 63 -9.38 -2.97 -34.25
N ALA A 64 -9.12 -2.74 -32.96
CA ALA A 64 -7.88 -2.10 -32.51
C ALA A 64 -6.74 -3.13 -32.49
N PRO A 65 -5.57 -2.84 -33.08
CA PRO A 65 -4.42 -3.72 -32.95
C PRO A 65 -4.05 -3.84 -31.47
N HIS A 66 -3.88 -5.08 -31.01
CA HIS A 66 -3.53 -5.34 -29.62
C HIS A 66 -2.15 -4.72 -29.32
N PRO A 67 -1.99 -3.89 -28.28
CA PRO A 67 -0.75 -3.14 -28.04
C PRO A 67 0.47 -4.06 -27.86
N PHE A 68 0.27 -5.27 -27.33
CA PHE A 68 1.33 -6.28 -27.16
C PHE A 68 1.61 -7.16 -28.38
N ASN A 69 0.80 -7.06 -29.45
CA ASN A 69 1.07 -7.77 -30.71
C ASN A 69 2.07 -7.00 -31.59
N GLU A 70 2.08 -5.66 -31.51
CA GLU A 70 3.00 -4.82 -32.26
C GLU A 70 4.38 -4.73 -31.58
N ASP A 71 4.40 -4.70 -30.24
CA ASP A 71 5.63 -4.69 -29.44
C ASP A 71 5.49 -5.62 -28.21
N PRO A 72 6.09 -6.82 -28.25
CA PRO A 72 6.11 -7.75 -27.12
C PRO A 72 6.82 -7.21 -25.87
N ASP A 73 7.74 -6.25 -26.03
CA ASP A 73 8.49 -5.68 -24.90
C ASP A 73 7.59 -4.78 -24.04
N LEU A 74 6.50 -4.24 -24.60
CA LEU A 74 5.49 -3.48 -23.84
C LEU A 74 4.75 -4.35 -22.83
N GLU A 75 4.51 -5.62 -23.12
CA GLU A 75 3.85 -6.54 -22.18
C GLU A 75 4.75 -6.79 -20.97
N VAL A 76 6.05 -6.97 -21.19
CA VAL A 76 7.05 -7.15 -20.14
C VAL A 76 7.15 -5.91 -19.25
N GLN A 77 7.18 -4.72 -19.87
CA GLN A 77 7.19 -3.45 -19.16
C GLN A 77 5.89 -3.20 -18.38
N ALA A 78 4.74 -3.48 -18.98
CA ALA A 78 3.43 -3.33 -18.34
C ALA A 78 3.30 -4.27 -17.14
N LYS A 79 3.72 -5.54 -17.26
CA LYS A 79 3.74 -6.50 -16.14
C LYS A 79 4.67 -6.07 -15.01
N LYS A 80 5.78 -5.40 -15.33
CA LYS A 80 6.70 -4.86 -14.32
C LYS A 80 6.11 -3.65 -13.59
N LEU A 81 5.41 -2.77 -14.30
CA LEU A 81 4.84 -1.55 -13.74
C LEU A 81 3.51 -1.78 -13.02
N TRP A 82 2.68 -2.70 -13.51
CA TRP A 82 1.35 -3.02 -12.97
C TRP A 82 1.18 -4.52 -12.71
N PRO A 83 2.01 -5.15 -11.87
CA PRO A 83 1.95 -6.60 -11.64
C PRO A 83 0.57 -7.08 -11.16
N GLU A 84 -0.14 -6.25 -10.41
CA GLU A 84 -1.49 -6.53 -9.90
C GLU A 84 -2.55 -6.62 -11.00
N ALA A 85 -2.43 -5.82 -12.06
CA ALA A 85 -3.42 -5.81 -13.16
C ALA A 85 -3.38 -7.12 -13.97
N PHE A 86 -2.24 -7.82 -13.95
CA PHE A 86 -2.05 -9.10 -14.63
C PHE A 86 -2.24 -10.31 -13.71
N ARG A 87 -2.53 -10.12 -12.42
CA ARG A 87 -2.86 -11.24 -11.54
C ARG A 87 -4.18 -11.89 -11.98
N PRO A 88 -4.32 -13.22 -11.82
CA PRO A 88 -5.59 -13.88 -12.04
C PRO A 88 -6.71 -13.17 -11.29
N LYS A 89 -7.89 -13.07 -11.90
CA LYS A 89 -9.07 -12.53 -11.20
C LYS A 89 -9.31 -13.35 -9.93
N LYS A 90 -9.62 -12.64 -8.84
CA LYS A 90 -9.96 -13.27 -7.56
C LYS A 90 -11.08 -14.29 -7.73
N THR A 91 -10.94 -15.46 -7.12
CA THR A 91 -11.95 -16.51 -7.18
C THR A 91 -13.24 -16.07 -6.46
N PRO A 92 -14.40 -16.69 -6.74
CA PRO A 92 -15.62 -16.41 -5.98
C PRO A 92 -15.46 -16.57 -4.47
N GLU A 93 -14.67 -17.54 -4.04
CA GLU A 93 -14.37 -17.81 -2.63
C GLU A 93 -13.54 -16.69 -2.00
N GLU A 94 -12.49 -16.22 -2.70
CA GLU A 94 -11.66 -15.09 -2.26
C GLU A 94 -12.48 -13.80 -2.16
N LYS A 95 -13.37 -13.56 -3.12
CA LYS A 95 -14.29 -12.42 -3.07
C LYS A 95 -15.20 -12.49 -1.85
N GLU A 96 -15.72 -13.67 -1.53
CA GLU A 96 -16.57 -13.85 -0.35
C GLU A 96 -15.80 -13.66 0.96
N GLN A 97 -14.55 -14.12 1.04
CA GLN A 97 -13.67 -13.83 2.18
C GLN A 97 -13.47 -12.32 2.36
N ILE A 98 -13.17 -11.61 1.27
CA ILE A 98 -13.03 -10.14 1.29
C ILE A 98 -14.32 -9.46 1.77
N ARG A 99 -15.50 -9.92 1.33
CA ARG A 99 -16.78 -9.37 1.82
C ARG A 99 -16.94 -9.58 3.32
N LYS A 100 -16.55 -10.74 3.84
CA LYS A 100 -16.62 -11.03 5.28
C LYS A 100 -15.66 -10.15 6.09
N GLU A 101 -14.45 -9.97 5.59
CA GLU A 101 -13.46 -9.07 6.21
C GLU A 101 -13.98 -7.63 6.25
N TRP A 102 -14.54 -7.14 5.15
CA TRP A 102 -15.19 -5.82 5.14
C TRP A 102 -16.40 -5.75 6.06
N ALA A 103 -17.22 -6.78 6.12
CA ALA A 103 -18.37 -6.81 7.03
C ALA A 103 -17.94 -6.72 8.51
N ASP A 104 -16.87 -7.42 8.91
CA ASP A 104 -16.32 -7.32 10.26
C ASP A 104 -15.74 -5.93 10.54
N PHE A 105 -14.95 -5.39 9.61
CA PHE A 105 -14.42 -4.04 9.71
C PHE A 105 -15.51 -2.97 9.85
N ILE A 106 -16.57 -3.06 9.04
CA ILE A 106 -17.72 -2.14 9.07
C ILE A 106 -18.49 -2.25 10.38
N ALA A 107 -18.61 -3.46 10.95
CA ALA A 107 -19.24 -3.64 12.25
C ALA A 107 -18.49 -2.91 13.36
N ARG A 108 -17.15 -2.84 13.28
CA ARG A 108 -16.31 -2.10 14.24
C ARG A 108 -16.25 -0.60 13.95
N TYR A 109 -16.18 -0.21 12.68
CA TYR A 109 -15.94 1.17 12.23
C TYR A 109 -16.88 1.63 11.11
N PRO A 110 -18.20 1.73 11.35
CA PRO A 110 -19.20 1.95 10.29
C PRO A 110 -19.08 3.32 9.59
N LYS A 111 -18.39 4.28 10.20
CA LYS A 111 -18.20 5.66 9.68
C LYS A 111 -16.86 5.86 8.95
N ASN A 112 -16.07 4.81 8.77
CA ASN A 112 -14.73 4.94 8.22
C ASN A 112 -14.78 5.37 6.74
N LEU A 113 -14.01 6.40 6.41
CA LEU A 113 -13.97 7.00 5.07
C LEU A 113 -13.37 6.11 3.98
N TYR A 114 -12.70 5.01 4.33
CA TYR A 114 -12.07 4.08 3.39
C TYR A 114 -12.91 2.85 3.07
N ILE A 115 -14.09 2.68 3.68
CA ILE A 115 -15.01 1.60 3.33
C ILE A 115 -15.41 1.75 1.86
N PRO A 116 -15.28 0.74 0.98
CA PRO A 116 -15.68 0.87 -0.42
C PRO A 116 -17.16 1.19 -0.56
N SER A 117 -17.53 1.97 -1.58
CA SER A 117 -18.92 2.41 -1.82
C SER A 117 -19.91 1.26 -1.95
N GLU A 118 -19.47 0.10 -2.46
CA GLU A 118 -20.26 -1.13 -2.59
C GLU A 118 -20.78 -1.65 -1.24
N PHE A 119 -20.08 -1.37 -0.14
CA PHE A 119 -20.44 -1.82 1.20
C PHE A 119 -21.08 -0.73 2.07
N ARG A 120 -21.17 0.50 1.57
CA ARG A 120 -21.78 1.60 2.31
C ARG A 120 -23.31 1.57 2.17
N PRO A 121 -24.04 2.02 3.20
CA PRO A 121 -25.46 2.28 3.04
C PRO A 121 -25.70 3.32 1.95
N ILE A 122 -26.77 3.15 1.18
CA ILE A 122 -27.17 4.09 0.15
C ILE A 122 -27.61 5.39 0.84
N LEU A 123 -26.87 6.46 0.61
CA LEU A 123 -27.20 7.79 1.10
C LEU A 123 -28.44 8.33 0.39
N THR A 124 -29.24 9.10 1.12
CA THR A 124 -30.32 9.92 0.55
C THR A 124 -29.74 11.05 -0.31
N GLU A 125 -30.53 11.61 -1.23
CA GLU A 125 -30.06 12.72 -2.09
C GLU A 125 -29.66 13.96 -1.28
N ALA A 126 -30.29 14.20 -0.13
CA ALA A 126 -29.91 15.28 0.78
C ALA A 126 -28.52 15.05 1.38
N GLU A 127 -28.25 13.85 1.91
CA GLU A 127 -26.94 13.49 2.48
C GLU A 127 -25.83 13.49 1.41
N LYS A 128 -26.12 13.04 0.19
CA LYS A 128 -25.16 13.12 -0.93
C LYS A 128 -24.79 14.56 -1.27
N LYS A 129 -25.78 15.46 -1.26
CA LYS A 129 -25.57 16.88 -1.51
C LYS A 129 -24.70 17.50 -0.43
N GLU A 130 -25.00 17.24 0.85
CA GLU A 130 -24.20 17.72 1.98
C GLU A 130 -22.76 17.19 1.94
N ALA A 131 -22.59 15.90 1.66
CA ALA A 131 -21.26 15.31 1.52
C ALA A 131 -20.46 15.95 0.38
N ARG A 132 -21.12 16.33 -0.72
CA ARG A 132 -20.48 17.04 -1.84
C ARG A 132 -20.09 18.46 -1.48
N GLU A 133 -20.99 19.23 -0.88
CA GLU A 133 -20.71 20.61 -0.43
C GLU A 133 -19.54 20.65 0.56
N ARG A 134 -19.47 19.65 1.45
CA ARG A 134 -18.33 19.45 2.35
C ARG A 134 -17.02 19.24 1.60
N LEU A 135 -17.01 18.34 0.61
CA LEU A 135 -15.81 18.06 -0.19
C LEU A 135 -15.38 19.28 -1.02
N ASP A 136 -16.33 20.00 -1.60
CA ASP A 136 -16.07 21.23 -2.37
C ASP A 136 -15.40 22.28 -1.45
N THR A 137 -15.92 22.47 -0.23
CA THR A 137 -15.33 23.38 0.78
C THR A 137 -13.89 22.99 1.13
N VAL A 138 -13.62 21.70 1.35
CA VAL A 138 -12.27 21.20 1.67
C VAL A 138 -11.33 21.44 0.49
N ALA A 139 -11.76 21.12 -0.73
CA ALA A 139 -10.96 21.29 -1.94
C ALA A 139 -10.62 22.77 -2.21
N ASP A 140 -11.58 23.68 -1.99
CA ASP A 140 -11.35 25.11 -2.13
C ASP A 140 -10.31 25.62 -1.14
N LEU A 141 -10.34 25.16 0.11
CA LEU A 141 -9.34 25.54 1.13
C LEU A 141 -7.96 24.96 0.84
N GLU A 142 -7.87 23.69 0.44
CA GLU A 142 -6.59 23.09 0.04
C GLU A 142 -6.00 23.80 -1.18
N THR A 143 -6.85 24.22 -2.12
CA THR A 143 -6.43 24.98 -3.30
C THR A 143 -5.91 26.37 -2.89
N LYS A 144 -6.62 27.08 -2.01
CA LYS A 144 -6.18 28.39 -1.48
C LYS A 144 -4.83 28.25 -0.76
N ASP A 145 -4.65 27.23 0.08
CA ASP A 145 -3.41 26.96 0.80
C ASP A 145 -2.26 26.57 -0.16
N ALA A 146 -2.53 25.72 -1.16
CA ALA A 146 -1.55 25.36 -2.18
C ALA A 146 -1.10 26.58 -3.00
N ILE A 147 -2.03 27.45 -3.38
CA ILE A 147 -1.72 28.72 -4.06
C ILE A 147 -0.86 29.59 -3.15
N ALA A 148 -1.24 29.79 -1.88
CA ALA A 148 -0.47 30.59 -0.93
C ALA A 148 0.97 30.06 -0.75
N ARG A 149 1.13 28.75 -0.59
CA ARG A 149 2.45 28.09 -0.49
C ARG A 149 3.27 28.23 -1.76
N SER A 150 2.64 28.19 -2.94
CA SER A 150 3.35 28.32 -4.21
C SER A 150 3.80 29.76 -4.46
N LEU A 151 2.97 30.76 -4.12
CA LEU A 151 3.33 32.17 -4.22
C LEU A 151 4.58 32.50 -3.39
N GLY A 152 4.67 31.98 -2.17
CA GLY A 152 5.85 32.15 -1.31
C GLY A 152 7.16 31.59 -1.90
N LYS A 153 7.10 30.65 -2.85
CA LYS A 153 8.29 30.11 -3.54
C LYS A 153 8.80 31.02 -4.65
N TYR A 154 7.96 31.92 -5.16
CA TYR A 154 8.29 32.85 -6.25
C TYR A 154 8.46 34.29 -5.75
N GLU A 155 8.43 34.53 -4.44
CA GLU A 155 8.75 35.83 -3.88
C GLU A 155 10.25 36.15 -4.03
N GLU A 156 10.55 37.39 -4.43
CA GLU A 156 11.93 37.85 -4.61
C GLU A 156 12.70 37.82 -3.28
N PRO A 157 13.94 37.27 -3.26
CA PRO A 157 14.78 37.29 -2.06
C PRO A 157 14.97 38.72 -1.54
N GLY A 158 14.65 38.95 -0.26
CA GLY A 158 14.82 40.27 0.39
C GLY A 158 13.58 41.14 0.43
N ARG A 159 12.43 40.69 -0.09
CA ARG A 159 11.12 41.29 0.24
C ARG A 159 10.48 40.52 1.40
N GLU A 160 9.98 41.25 2.39
CA GLU A 160 9.13 40.65 3.41
C GLU A 160 7.88 40.06 2.73
N PRO A 161 7.50 38.81 3.02
CA PRO A 161 6.30 38.21 2.46
C PRO A 161 5.11 39.10 2.76
N LYS A 162 4.37 39.49 1.73
CA LYS A 162 3.06 40.12 1.94
C LYS A 162 2.09 39.01 2.30
N ALA A 163 2.13 38.59 3.56
CA ALA A 163 1.08 37.76 4.11
C ALA A 163 -0.27 38.44 3.84
N PRO A 164 -1.27 37.73 3.29
CA PRO A 164 -2.61 38.29 3.17
C PRO A 164 -3.03 38.82 4.55
N SER A 165 -3.43 40.10 4.62
CA SER A 165 -3.59 40.84 5.89
C SER A 165 -4.79 40.40 6.73
N GLU A 166 -5.60 39.49 6.21
CA GLU A 166 -6.74 38.90 6.90
C GLU A 166 -6.71 37.40 6.65
N SER A 167 -6.91 36.59 7.69
CA SER A 167 -7.23 35.17 7.52
C SER A 167 -8.57 35.09 6.78
N SER A 168 -8.52 35.01 5.46
CA SER A 168 -9.69 35.10 4.56
C SER A 168 -10.61 33.86 4.60
N VAL A 169 -10.45 33.02 5.62
CA VAL A 169 -11.19 31.76 5.79
C VAL A 169 -12.16 31.92 6.95
N ASP A 170 -13.44 31.76 6.65
CA ASP A 170 -14.53 31.84 7.62
C ASP A 170 -14.40 30.73 8.69
N PRO A 171 -14.70 30.99 9.98
CA PRO A 171 -14.63 29.97 11.03
C PRO A 171 -15.41 28.69 10.71
N LYS A 172 -16.53 28.77 9.98
CA LYS A 172 -17.30 27.58 9.60
C LYS A 172 -16.55 26.75 8.55
N GLU A 173 -15.91 27.39 7.57
CA GLU A 173 -15.06 26.70 6.60
C GLU A 173 -13.87 26.02 7.30
N GLN A 174 -13.26 26.69 8.29
CA GLN A 174 -12.19 26.11 9.10
C GLN A 174 -12.66 24.88 9.88
N LEU A 175 -13.84 24.94 10.50
CA LEU A 175 -14.43 23.81 11.21
C LEU A 175 -14.69 22.63 10.28
N VAL A 176 -15.27 22.88 9.10
CA VAL A 176 -15.52 21.85 8.09
C VAL A 176 -14.22 21.16 7.70
N TYR A 177 -13.18 21.94 7.41
CA TYR A 177 -11.86 21.43 7.03
C TYR A 177 -11.19 20.62 8.13
N VAL A 178 -11.11 21.17 9.35
CA VAL A 178 -10.45 20.49 10.47
C VAL A 178 -11.21 19.22 10.87
N ASN A 179 -12.54 19.24 10.87
CA ASN A 179 -13.33 18.04 11.12
C ASN A 179 -13.12 16.97 10.04
N TYR A 180 -13.05 17.36 8.77
CA TYR A 180 -12.72 16.44 7.68
C TYR A 180 -11.35 15.79 7.90
N LYS A 181 -10.31 16.58 8.23
CA LYS A 181 -8.96 16.05 8.50
C LYS A 181 -8.91 15.13 9.71
N ILE A 182 -9.65 15.45 10.76
CA ILE A 182 -9.80 14.56 11.93
C ILE A 182 -10.41 13.23 11.52
N GLU A 183 -11.54 13.24 10.80
CA GLU A 183 -12.22 12.02 10.37
C GLU A 183 -11.37 11.18 9.41
N GLU A 184 -10.67 11.82 8.48
CA GLU A 184 -9.74 11.17 7.56
C GLU A 184 -8.64 10.46 8.32
N LEU A 185 -7.97 11.17 9.24
CA LEU A 185 -6.85 10.63 10.00
C LEU A 185 -7.30 9.53 10.96
N GLU A 186 -8.44 9.68 11.63
CA GLU A 186 -9.08 8.63 12.44
C GLU A 186 -9.39 7.40 11.58
N SER A 187 -9.91 7.60 10.38
CA SER A 187 -10.23 6.50 9.46
C SER A 187 -8.98 5.73 9.02
N ARG A 188 -7.86 6.43 8.75
CA ARG A 188 -6.57 5.80 8.43
C ARG A 188 -6.04 4.99 9.61
N ILE A 189 -6.05 5.57 10.81
CA ILE A 189 -5.61 4.91 12.04
C ILE A 189 -6.41 3.63 12.26
N GLN A 190 -7.73 3.70 12.21
CA GLN A 190 -8.61 2.53 12.40
C GLN A 190 -8.33 1.41 11.41
N LEU A 191 -8.11 1.75 10.13
CA LEU A 191 -7.80 0.78 9.09
C LEU A 191 -6.49 0.05 9.38
N ILE A 192 -5.45 0.78 9.76
CA ILE A 192 -4.13 0.21 10.04
C ILE A 192 -4.14 -0.59 11.35
N GLU A 193 -4.77 -0.07 12.40
CA GLU A 193 -4.93 -0.80 13.67
C GLU A 193 -5.67 -2.12 13.47
N TYR A 194 -6.77 -2.12 12.69
CA TYR A 194 -7.48 -3.34 12.33
C TYR A 194 -6.59 -4.31 11.55
N THR A 195 -5.85 -3.81 10.56
CA THR A 195 -4.97 -4.66 9.74
C THR A 195 -3.84 -5.30 10.56
N ILE A 196 -3.31 -4.59 11.57
CA ILE A 196 -2.36 -5.12 12.55
C ILE A 196 -3.02 -6.20 13.43
N GLN A 197 -4.22 -5.93 13.95
CA GLN A 197 -4.95 -6.87 14.81
C GLN A 197 -5.27 -8.19 14.12
N GLU A 198 -5.57 -8.14 12.82
CA GLU A 198 -5.86 -9.33 12.01
C GLU A 198 -4.58 -10.01 11.46
N GLU A 199 -3.40 -9.60 11.93
CA GLU A 199 -2.08 -10.16 11.58
C GLU A 199 -1.82 -10.22 10.06
N ARG A 200 -2.33 -9.24 9.31
CA ARG A 200 -2.25 -9.19 7.84
C ARG A 200 -1.01 -8.48 7.30
N LEU A 201 -0.14 -7.97 8.18
CA LEU A 201 1.08 -7.26 7.79
C LEU A 201 2.32 -8.15 7.97
N GLU A 202 3.23 -8.06 7.02
CA GLU A 202 4.59 -8.61 7.17
C GLU A 202 5.38 -7.82 8.23
N LEU A 203 6.44 -8.42 8.79
CA LEU A 203 7.21 -7.81 9.89
C LEU A 203 7.76 -6.41 9.54
N GLU A 204 8.26 -6.22 8.32
CA GLU A 204 8.77 -4.93 7.85
C GLU A 204 7.64 -3.88 7.74
N GLN A 205 6.48 -4.28 7.21
CA GLN A 205 5.30 -3.42 7.12
C GLN A 205 4.75 -3.06 8.50
N MET A 206 4.84 -3.98 9.46
CA MET A 206 4.37 -3.79 10.83
C MET A 206 5.21 -2.76 11.58
N GLU A 207 6.53 -2.75 11.39
CA GLU A 207 7.40 -1.73 11.99
C GLU A 207 7.03 -0.32 11.46
N THR A 208 6.94 -0.18 10.13
CA THR A 208 6.54 1.08 9.50
C THR A 208 5.15 1.52 9.96
N ALA A 209 4.16 0.61 9.96
CA ALA A 209 2.80 0.91 10.39
C ALA A 209 2.74 1.41 11.85
N ASN A 210 3.52 0.81 12.76
CA ASN A 210 3.58 1.26 14.15
C ASN A 210 4.22 2.66 14.30
N GLN A 211 5.26 2.96 13.51
CA GLN A 211 5.87 4.30 13.49
C GLN A 211 4.86 5.34 12.99
N ASP A 212 4.17 5.05 11.89
CA ASP A 212 3.13 5.90 11.33
C ASP A 212 1.99 6.14 12.32
N LEU A 213 1.52 5.10 13.02
CA LEU A 213 0.50 5.22 14.05
C LEU A 213 0.89 6.17 15.19
N VAL A 214 2.17 6.18 15.61
CA VAL A 214 2.64 7.12 16.64
C VAL A 214 2.54 8.56 16.14
N VAL A 215 2.98 8.82 14.92
CA VAL A 215 2.93 10.16 14.31
C VAL A 215 1.48 10.61 14.11
N TRP A 216 0.64 9.78 13.51
CA TRP A 216 -0.76 10.11 13.23
C TRP A 216 -1.59 10.29 14.49
N LYS A 217 -1.37 9.50 15.55
CA LYS A 217 -2.06 9.71 16.83
C LYS A 217 -1.71 11.04 17.47
N LYS A 218 -0.45 11.48 17.34
CA LYS A 218 -0.03 12.80 17.79
C LYS A 218 -0.69 13.89 16.96
N GLU A 219 -0.62 13.81 15.63
CA GLU A 219 -1.26 14.76 14.72
C GLU A 219 -2.78 14.86 14.96
N LEU A 220 -3.45 13.73 15.21
CA LEU A 220 -4.86 13.69 15.55
C LEU A 220 -5.15 14.45 16.86
N SER A 221 -4.30 14.31 17.87
CA SER A 221 -4.42 15.06 19.12
C SER A 221 -4.27 16.56 18.87
N ASP A 222 -3.28 16.95 18.05
CA ASP A 222 -3.01 18.34 17.71
C ASP A 222 -4.20 18.95 16.93
N LEU A 223 -4.74 18.23 15.93
CA LEU A 223 -5.94 18.64 15.19
C LEU A 223 -7.17 18.79 16.10
N LYS A 224 -7.37 17.86 17.05
CA LYS A 224 -8.44 17.97 18.05
C LYS A 224 -8.27 19.18 18.97
N GLN A 225 -7.04 19.58 19.26
CA GLN A 225 -6.76 20.80 20.02
C GLN A 225 -7.06 22.04 19.19
N VAL A 226 -6.63 22.08 17.91
CA VAL A 226 -6.94 23.17 16.97
C VAL A 226 -8.45 23.33 16.81
N ARG A 227 -9.19 22.23 16.62
CA ARG A 227 -10.66 22.25 16.53
C ARG A 227 -11.29 23.00 17.70
N LYS A 228 -10.82 22.79 18.93
CA LYS A 228 -11.36 23.44 20.14
C LYS A 228 -11.08 24.94 20.21
N GLN A 229 -10.16 25.45 19.40
CA GLN A 229 -9.80 26.87 19.35
C GLN A 229 -10.63 27.64 18.32
N ILE A 230 -11.29 26.94 17.40
CA ILE A 230 -12.12 27.56 16.37
C ILE A 230 -13.51 27.87 16.97
N PRO A 231 -14.01 29.12 16.85
CA PRO A 231 -15.35 29.48 17.32
C PRO A 231 -16.45 28.69 16.59
N ASP A 232 -17.51 28.31 17.33
CA ASP A 232 -18.65 27.58 16.78
C ASP A 232 -19.62 28.46 15.94
N SER A 233 -19.41 29.78 15.91
CA SER A 233 -20.31 30.76 15.30
C SER A 233 -19.60 31.98 14.73
#